data_AF-A0A4Y2LYQ7-F1
#
_entry.id   AF-A0A4Y2LYQ7-F1
#
_cell.length_a   1.000
_cell.length_b   1.000
_cell.length_c   1.000
_cell.angle_alpha   90.00
_cell.angle_beta   90.00
_cell.angle_gamma   90.00
#
_symmetry.space_group_name_H-M   'P 1'
#
loop_
_entity.id
_entity.type
_entity.pdbx_description
1 polymer ?
#
loop_
_entity_poly.entity_id
_entity_poly.type
_entity_poly.pdbx_seq_one_letter_code
_entity_poly.pdbx_strand_id
1 'polypeptide(L)'
;MILDRILTNRKEQRELQMKKLEVAQSSQRINDESRDRGELGPKIQLAQILPKFDEKHDEMGLYLINFERRGEMAQVPKKDWVAYMLAILPAELSNMLARGSVSEANNYDFVKSIILKRYKLNNEKLKQCFYRHQKSAEKS
;
A
#
# COMPACT_ATOMS: atom_id res chain seq x y z
N MET A 1 60.73 -17.84 5.72
CA MET A 1 60.00 -18.59 4.67
C MET A 1 58.90 -19.50 5.21
N ILE A 2 59.16 -20.55 6.02
CA ILE A 2 58.09 -21.45 6.51
C ILE A 2 57.21 -20.79 7.59
N LEU A 3 57.83 -20.10 8.55
CA LEU A 3 57.11 -19.40 9.64
C LEU A 3 56.23 -18.26 9.12
N ASP A 4 56.72 -17.49 8.14
CA ASP A 4 55.95 -16.41 7.51
C ASP A 4 54.68 -16.95 6.86
N ARG A 5 54.78 -18.09 6.16
CA ARG A 5 53.62 -18.74 5.51
C ARG A 5 52.59 -19.24 6.52
N ILE A 6 53.02 -19.70 7.70
CA ILE A 6 52.11 -20.09 8.79
C ILE A 6 51.41 -18.86 9.39
N LEU A 7 52.13 -17.76 9.59
CA LEU A 7 51.57 -16.52 10.12
C LEU A 7 50.58 -15.88 9.15
N THR A 8 50.88 -15.89 7.84
CA THR A 8 49.98 -15.42 6.79
C THR A 8 48.70 -16.25 6.74
N ASN A 9 48.80 -17.59 6.70
CA ASN A 9 47.63 -18.47 6.74
C ASN A 9 46.76 -18.24 7.99
N ARG A 10 47.37 -18.05 9.17
CA ARG A 10 46.64 -17.74 10.41
C ARG A 10 45.97 -16.36 10.39
N LYS A 11 46.52 -15.41 9.63
CA LYS A 11 45.91 -14.07 9.45
C LYS A 11 44.72 -14.15 8.49
N GLU A 12 44.88 -14.81 7.35
CA GLU A 12 43.81 -15.02 6.37
C GLU A 12 42.64 -15.79 6.98
N GLN A 13 42.91 -16.81 7.80
CA GLN A 13 41.87 -17.58 8.48
C GLN A 13 41.05 -16.72 9.46
N ARG A 14 41.69 -15.76 10.16
CA ARG A 14 41.00 -14.81 11.04
C ARG A 14 40.16 -13.80 10.25
N GLU A 15 40.69 -13.30 9.13
CA GLU A 15 39.95 -12.39 8.25
C GLU A 15 38.72 -13.08 7.63
N LEU A 16 38.84 -14.34 7.23
CA LEU A 16 37.73 -15.15 6.75
C LEU A 16 36.67 -15.39 7.83
N GLN A 17 37.09 -15.64 9.07
CA GLN A 17 36.16 -15.77 10.19
C GLN A 17 35.42 -14.46 10.45
N MET A 18 36.10 -13.31 10.47
CA MET A 18 35.45 -12.01 10.66
C MET A 18 34.45 -11.70 9.56
N LYS A 19 34.81 -11.91 8.28
CA LYS A 19 33.86 -11.72 7.16
C LYS A 19 32.63 -12.63 7.27
N LYS A 20 32.79 -13.88 7.69
CA LYS A 20 31.66 -14.80 7.91
C LYS A 20 30.74 -14.31 9.03
N LEU A 21 31.31 -13.83 10.13
CA LEU A 21 30.56 -13.24 11.26
C LEU A 21 29.82 -11.97 10.83
N GLU A 22 30.46 -11.09 10.06
CA GLU A 22 29.87 -9.85 9.54
C GLU A 22 28.70 -10.14 8.58
N VAL A 23 28.85 -11.11 7.67
CA VAL A 23 27.77 -11.54 6.77
C VAL A 23 26.62 -12.17 7.54
N ALA A 24 26.90 -12.99 8.56
CA ALA A 24 25.88 -13.59 9.41
C ALA A 24 25.12 -12.53 10.24
N GLN A 25 25.84 -11.57 10.83
CA GLN A 25 25.25 -10.45 11.57
C GLN A 25 24.44 -9.54 10.65
N SER A 26 24.93 -9.25 9.45
CA SER A 26 24.19 -8.44 8.46
C SER A 26 22.92 -9.16 8.01
N SER A 27 22.98 -10.47 7.75
CA SER A 27 21.80 -11.29 7.41
C SER A 27 20.80 -11.36 8.56
N GLN A 28 21.28 -11.45 9.80
CA GLN A 28 20.44 -11.45 10.99
C GLN A 28 19.78 -10.09 11.22
N ARG A 29 20.51 -8.98 11.01
CA ARG A 29 19.95 -7.60 11.04
C ARG A 29 18.89 -7.40 9.97
N ILE A 30 19.11 -7.87 8.74
CA ILE A 30 18.09 -7.80 7.67
C ILE A 30 16.85 -8.61 8.05
N ASN A 31 17.02 -9.78 8.68
CA ASN A 31 15.91 -10.59 9.17
C ASN A 31 15.16 -9.94 10.34
N ASP A 32 15.86 -9.30 11.28
CA ASP A 32 15.24 -8.58 12.40
C ASP A 32 14.56 -7.28 11.94
N GLU A 33 15.15 -6.49 11.05
CA GLU A 33 14.47 -5.33 10.43
C GLU A 33 13.24 -5.74 9.62
N SER A 34 13.24 -6.96 9.04
CA SER A 34 12.08 -7.52 8.36
C SER A 34 11.00 -8.01 9.33
N ARG A 35 11.39 -8.47 10.53
CA ARG A 35 10.47 -8.90 11.60
C ARG A 35 9.89 -7.72 12.38
N ASP A 36 10.66 -6.65 12.58
CA ASP A 36 10.26 -5.43 13.27
C ASP A 36 9.26 -4.60 12.44
N ARG A 37 9.34 -4.66 11.09
CA ARG A 37 8.23 -4.24 10.21
C ARG A 37 6.97 -5.13 10.31
N GLY A 38 7.06 -6.25 11.02
CA GLY A 38 5.98 -7.21 11.20
C GLY A 38 5.11 -6.99 12.45
N GLU A 39 5.55 -6.16 13.40
CA GLU A 39 4.85 -5.87 14.66
C GLU A 39 4.28 -4.44 14.70
N LEU A 40 3.43 -4.10 13.72
CA LEU A 40 2.68 -2.84 13.72
C LEU A 40 1.20 -3.11 13.99
N GLY A 41 0.86 -3.29 15.27
CA GLY A 41 -0.51 -3.25 15.78
C GLY A 41 -1.48 -4.27 15.16
N PRO A 42 -2.79 -4.17 15.45
CA PRO A 42 -3.78 -4.96 14.74
C PRO A 42 -3.67 -4.62 13.24
N LYS A 43 -3.25 -5.60 12.42
CA LYS A 43 -3.35 -5.53 10.96
C LYS A 43 -4.83 -5.46 10.59
N ILE A 44 -5.39 -4.26 10.65
CA ILE A 44 -6.75 -4.01 10.19
C ILE A 44 -6.75 -4.38 8.72
N GLN A 45 -7.38 -5.50 8.38
CA GLN A 45 -7.51 -5.90 7.00
C GLN A 45 -8.38 -4.84 6.32
N LEU A 46 -7.83 -4.16 5.32
CA LEU A 46 -8.53 -3.09 4.61
C LEU A 46 -9.92 -3.56 4.12
N ALA A 47 -10.04 -4.84 3.73
CA ALA A 47 -11.29 -5.48 3.36
C ALA A 47 -12.35 -5.58 4.48
N GLN A 48 -11.95 -5.63 5.75
CA GLN A 48 -12.87 -5.71 6.90
C GLN A 48 -13.44 -4.35 7.30
N ILE A 49 -12.77 -3.26 6.93
CA ILE A 49 -13.20 -1.91 7.31
C ILE A 49 -13.84 -1.14 6.15
N LEU A 50 -13.60 -1.52 4.90
CA LEU A 50 -14.18 -0.82 3.76
C LEU A 50 -15.65 -1.23 3.54
N PRO A 51 -16.61 -0.30 3.69
CA PRO A 51 -17.98 -0.56 3.29
C PRO A 51 -18.07 -0.70 1.77
N LYS A 52 -19.01 -1.52 1.28
CA LYS A 52 -19.35 -1.56 -0.15
C LYS A 52 -19.85 -0.19 -0.59
N PHE A 53 -19.48 0.22 -1.79
CA PHE A 53 -19.99 1.47 -2.37
C PHE A 53 -21.44 1.30 -2.82
N ASP A 54 -22.31 2.20 -2.35
CA ASP A 54 -23.70 2.29 -2.77
C ASP A 54 -23.94 3.58 -3.57
N GLU A 55 -24.16 3.44 -4.88
CA GLU A 55 -24.36 4.58 -5.78
C GLU A 55 -25.60 5.45 -5.42
N LYS A 56 -26.55 4.94 -4.62
CA LYS A 56 -27.73 5.70 -4.19
C LYS A 56 -27.46 6.60 -2.99
N HIS A 57 -26.56 6.19 -2.10
CA HIS A 57 -26.36 6.83 -0.79
C HIS A 57 -24.97 7.44 -0.62
N ASP A 58 -23.98 6.95 -1.37
CA ASP A 58 -22.59 7.36 -1.25
C ASP A 58 -22.19 8.37 -2.33
N GLU A 59 -21.49 9.42 -1.92
CA GLU A 59 -20.82 10.31 -2.85
C GLU A 59 -19.44 9.72 -3.24
N MET A 60 -19.28 9.33 -4.52
CA MET A 60 -18.05 8.69 -5.02
C MET A 60 -16.76 9.47 -4.68
N GLY A 61 -16.81 10.81 -4.73
CA GLY A 61 -15.66 11.63 -4.38
C GLY A 61 -15.20 11.46 -2.92
N LEU A 62 -16.15 11.47 -1.98
CA LEU A 62 -15.88 11.24 -0.56
C LEU A 62 -15.49 9.79 -0.29
N TYR A 63 -16.10 8.84 -1.01
CA TYR A 63 -15.78 7.44 -0.92
C TYR A 63 -14.31 7.17 -1.28
N LEU A 64 -13.83 7.74 -2.40
CA LEU A 64 -12.43 7.62 -2.82
C LEU A 64 -11.47 8.17 -1.74
N ILE A 65 -11.76 9.34 -1.18
CA ILE A 65 -10.91 9.96 -0.13
C ILE A 65 -10.84 9.06 1.11
N ASN A 66 -11.98 8.52 1.54
CA ASN A 66 -12.02 7.59 2.67
C ASN A 66 -11.29 6.27 2.38
N PHE A 67 -11.39 5.77 1.15
CA PHE A 67 -10.66 4.59 0.71
C PHE A 67 -9.15 4.81 0.80
N GLU A 68 -8.63 5.91 0.24
CA GLU A 68 -7.21 6.24 0.25
C GLU A 68 -6.68 6.39 1.68
N ARG A 69 -7.42 7.12 2.52
CA ARG A 69 -7.06 7.31 3.94
C ARG A 69 -6.98 5.99 4.69
N ARG A 70 -7.92 5.07 4.46
CA ARG A 70 -7.92 3.74 5.09
C ARG A 70 -6.78 2.86 4.57
N GLY A 71 -6.47 2.93 3.28
CA GLY A 71 -5.34 2.24 2.68
C GLY A 71 -4.01 2.69 3.27
N GLU A 72 -3.83 4.00 3.45
CA GLU A 72 -2.67 4.59 4.11
C GLU A 72 -2.58 4.18 5.59
N MET A 73 -3.67 4.29 6.35
CA MET A 73 -3.73 3.88 7.76
C MET A 73 -3.39 2.40 7.95
N ALA A 74 -3.85 1.54 7.04
CA ALA A 74 -3.57 0.11 7.05
C ALA A 74 -2.21 -0.25 6.40
N GLN A 75 -1.43 0.75 5.96
CA GLN A 75 -0.12 0.59 5.32
C GLN A 75 -0.16 -0.38 4.12
N VAL A 76 -1.28 -0.40 3.38
CA VAL A 76 -1.43 -1.28 2.22
C VAL A 76 -0.58 -0.73 1.08
N PRO A 77 0.31 -1.52 0.46
CA PRO A 77 1.04 -1.09 -0.71
C PRO A 77 0.10 -0.64 -1.83
N LYS A 78 0.37 0.52 -2.45
CA LYS A 78 -0.51 1.11 -3.48
C LYS A 78 -0.80 0.17 -4.66
N LYS A 79 0.13 -0.74 -4.98
CA LYS A 79 -0.04 -1.78 -6.02
C LYS A 79 -1.21 -2.74 -5.74
N ASP A 80 -1.60 -2.91 -4.47
CA ASP A 80 -2.65 -3.82 -4.05
C ASP A 80 -4.02 -3.12 -3.94
N TRP A 81 -4.06 -1.79 -4.02
CA TRP A 81 -5.28 -1.00 -3.82
C TRP A 81 -6.39 -1.32 -4.83
N VAL A 82 -6.02 -1.61 -6.08
CA VAL A 82 -7.00 -1.97 -7.13
C VAL A 82 -7.78 -3.22 -6.73
N ALA A 83 -7.12 -4.25 -6.20
CA ALA A 83 -7.79 -5.49 -5.81
C ALA A 83 -8.85 -5.25 -4.73
N TYR A 84 -8.53 -4.42 -3.73
CA TYR A 84 -9.49 -4.01 -2.70
C TYR A 84 -10.64 -3.17 -3.27
N MET A 85 -10.33 -2.27 -4.19
CA MET A 85 -11.34 -1.42 -4.84
C MET A 85 -12.31 -2.27 -5.69
N LEU A 86 -11.84 -3.27 -6.43
CA LEU A 86 -12.73 -4.15 -7.21
C LEU A 86 -13.68 -4.98 -6.34
N ALA A 87 -13.28 -5.31 -5.11
CA ALA A 87 -14.08 -6.12 -4.18
C ALA A 87 -15.26 -5.35 -3.56
N ILE A 88 -15.17 -4.01 -3.50
CA ILE A 88 -16.15 -3.15 -2.82
C ILE A 88 -17.05 -2.36 -3.78
N LEU A 89 -16.65 -2.24 -5.06
CA LEU A 89 -17.42 -1.54 -6.07
C LEU A 89 -18.54 -2.43 -6.65
N PRO A 90 -19.63 -1.82 -7.15
CA PRO A 90 -20.67 -2.52 -7.90
C PRO A 90 -20.09 -3.24 -9.12
N ALA A 91 -20.66 -4.39 -9.46
CA ALA A 91 -20.19 -5.23 -10.56
C ALA A 91 -20.09 -4.49 -11.90
N GLU A 92 -21.04 -3.58 -12.21
CA GLU A 92 -21.00 -2.76 -13.42
C GLU A 92 -19.71 -1.92 -13.50
N LEU A 93 -19.33 -1.28 -12.38
CA LEU A 93 -18.16 -0.44 -12.30
C LEU A 93 -16.87 -1.28 -12.35
N SER A 94 -16.83 -2.40 -11.63
CA SER A 94 -15.71 -3.34 -11.69
C SER A 94 -15.51 -3.90 -13.10
N ASN A 95 -16.59 -4.24 -13.81
CA ASN A 95 -16.54 -4.70 -15.20
C ASN A 95 -16.07 -3.62 -16.18
N MET A 96 -16.38 -2.34 -15.92
CA MET A 96 -15.85 -1.24 -16.72
C MET A 96 -14.33 -1.12 -16.56
N LEU A 97 -13.84 -1.22 -15.32
CA LEU A 97 -12.41 -1.11 -15.00
C LEU A 97 -11.60 -2.29 -15.57
N ALA A 98 -12.19 -3.49 -15.61
CA ALA A 98 -11.55 -4.70 -16.14
C ALA A 98 -11.33 -4.69 -17.67
N ARG A 99 -11.92 -3.74 -18.41
CA ARG A 99 -11.78 -3.63 -19.88
C ARG A 99 -10.48 -2.94 -20.32
N GLY A 100 -9.72 -2.35 -19.40
CA GLY A 100 -8.38 -1.80 -19.68
C GLY A 100 -7.33 -2.87 -19.92
N SER A 101 -6.14 -2.50 -20.40
CA SER A 101 -5.02 -3.46 -20.46
C SER A 101 -4.61 -3.91 -19.05
N VAL A 102 -4.02 -5.10 -18.90
CA VAL A 102 -3.63 -5.64 -17.58
C VAL A 102 -2.68 -4.69 -16.83
N SER A 103 -1.80 -3.99 -17.54
CA SER A 103 -0.89 -3.01 -16.92
C SER A 103 -1.61 -1.77 -16.41
N GLU A 104 -2.66 -1.33 -17.09
CA GLU A 104 -3.44 -0.15 -16.70
C GLU A 104 -4.48 -0.49 -15.63
N ALA A 105 -5.12 -1.65 -15.74
CA ALA A 105 -6.13 -2.13 -14.80
C ALA A 105 -5.56 -2.32 -13.39
N ASN A 106 -4.27 -2.62 -13.25
CA ASN A 106 -3.58 -2.74 -11.95
C ASN A 106 -2.99 -1.42 -11.43
N ASN A 107 -3.09 -0.32 -12.18
CA ASN A 107 -2.63 0.99 -11.76
C ASN A 107 -3.77 1.76 -11.09
N TYR A 108 -3.65 2.00 -9.77
CA TYR A 108 -4.66 2.71 -9.00
C TYR A 108 -4.94 4.13 -9.53
N ASP A 109 -3.92 4.88 -9.94
CA ASP A 109 -4.10 6.26 -10.41
C ASP A 109 -4.88 6.29 -11.74
N PHE A 110 -4.64 5.29 -12.60
CA PHE A 110 -5.41 5.10 -13.83
C PHE A 110 -6.87 4.73 -13.52
N VAL A 111 -7.10 3.75 -12.64
CA VAL A 111 -8.43 3.34 -12.20
C VAL A 111 -9.21 4.52 -11.59
N LYS A 112 -8.57 5.29 -10.70
CA LYS A 112 -9.13 6.50 -10.10
C LYS A 112 -9.55 7.50 -11.18
N SER A 113 -8.72 7.71 -12.21
CA SER A 113 -9.05 8.63 -13.31
C SER A 113 -10.30 8.22 -14.09
N ILE A 114 -10.50 6.92 -14.33
CA ILE A 114 -11.69 6.39 -15.00
C ILE A 114 -12.94 6.63 -14.15
N ILE A 115 -12.85 6.33 -12.85
CA ILE A 115 -13.96 6.55 -11.90
C ILE A 115 -14.35 8.04 -11.88
N LEU A 116 -13.37 8.94 -11.71
CA LEU A 116 -13.63 10.38 -11.68
C LEU A 116 -14.30 10.87 -12.97
N LYS A 117 -13.88 10.36 -14.14
CA LYS A 117 -14.49 10.66 -15.44
C LYS A 117 -15.94 10.17 -15.52
N ARG A 118 -16.23 8.93 -15.08
CA ARG A 118 -17.58 8.34 -15.09
C ARG A 118 -18.58 9.12 -14.22
N TYR A 119 -18.14 9.60 -13.06
CA TYR A 119 -18.96 10.37 -12.13
C TYR A 119 -18.94 11.89 -12.42
N LYS A 120 -18.27 12.32 -13.50
CA LYS A 120 -18.12 13.75 -13.86
C LYS A 120 -17.62 14.60 -12.70
N LEU A 121 -16.72 14.02 -11.89
CA LEU A 121 -16.11 14.67 -10.74
C LEU A 121 -14.91 15.48 -11.22
N ASN A 122 -15.06 16.80 -11.22
CA ASN A 122 -13.95 17.72 -11.37
C ASN A 122 -13.50 18.22 -9.98
N ASN A 123 -12.34 18.89 -9.94
CA ASN A 123 -11.79 19.45 -8.70
C ASN A 123 -12.79 20.33 -7.93
N GLU A 124 -13.69 21.00 -8.62
CA GLU A 124 -14.67 21.91 -8.04
C GLU A 124 -15.82 21.17 -7.33
N LYS A 125 -16.34 20.09 -7.93
CA LYS A 125 -17.35 19.24 -7.30
C LYS A 125 -16.80 18.47 -6.11
N LEU A 126 -15.55 18.02 -6.17
CA LEU A 126 -14.87 17.40 -5.02
C LEU A 126 -14.79 18.36 -3.82
N LYS A 127 -14.46 19.63 -4.06
CA LYS A 127 -14.48 20.67 -3.02
C LYS A 127 -15.89 20.89 -2.47
N GLN A 128 -16.91 20.93 -3.32
CA GLN A 128 -18.31 21.11 -2.89
C GLN A 128 -18.83 19.97 -2.02
N CYS A 129 -18.49 18.70 -2.32
CA CYS A 129 -18.80 17.55 -1.46
C CYS A 129 -18.26 17.73 -0.04
N PHE A 130 -17.02 18.23 0.06
CA PHE A 130 -16.37 18.55 1.33
C PHE A 130 -17.12 19.63 2.12
N TYR A 131 -17.47 20.75 1.46
CA TYR A 131 -18.18 21.86 2.11
C TYR A 131 -19.61 21.49 2.55
N ARG A 132 -20.32 20.66 1.77
CA ARG A 132 -21.67 20.19 2.17
C ARG A 132 -21.62 19.32 3.41
N HIS A 133 -20.64 18.41 3.48
CA HIS A 133 -20.46 17.54 4.65
C HIS A 133 -20.08 18.32 5.91
N GLN A 134 -19.21 19.34 5.79
CA GLN A 134 -18.86 20.19 6.94
C GLN A 134 -20.08 20.94 7.51
N LYS A 135 -20.91 21.55 6.64
CA LYS A 135 -22.11 22.28 7.08
C LYS A 135 -23.21 21.38 7.65
N SER A 136 -23.24 20.11 7.29
CA SER A 136 -24.18 19.13 7.87
C SER A 136 -23.72 18.66 9.25
N ALA A 137 -22.40 18.53 9.48
CA ALA A 137 -21.84 18.15 10.77
C ALA A 137 -21.95 19.28 11.82
N GLU A 138 -21.99 20.54 11.39
CA GLU A 138 -22.14 21.71 12.27
C GLU A 138 -23.61 21.98 12.70
N LYS A 139 -24.59 21.25 12.16
CA LYS A 139 -26.03 21.45 12.42
C LYS A 139 -26.71 20.30 13.17
N SER A 140 -25.95 19.32 13.68
CA SER A 140 -26.41 18.27 14.60
C SER A 140 -25.80 18.47 15.98
#